data_AF-A0A356TS88-F1
#
_entry.id   AF-A0A356TS88-F1
#
_cell.length_a   1.000
_cell.length_b   1.000
_cell.length_c   1.000
_cell.angle_alpha   90.00
_cell.angle_beta   90.00
_cell.angle_gamma   90.00
#
_symmetry.space_group_name_H-M   'P 1'
#
loop_
_entity.id
_entity.type
_entity.pdbx_description
1 polymer ?
#
loop_
_entity_poly.entity_id
_entity_poly.type
_entity_poly.pdbx_seq_one_letter_code
_entity_poly.pdbx_strand_id
1 'polypeptide(L)'
;ADGVGREPRHVVFSPDGSRAFVSAYVGDRITSLARRGDTFTVEGTAQVGRRPAGLSVSPDSATVLVSHFLPRGPVTDNEGWITVLDAAPLAVAREVAVHDHFNVDAAHCIADV
;
A
#
# COMPACT_ATOMS: atom_id res chain seq x y z
N ALA A 1 5.02 -21.62 -5.14
CA ALA A 1 5.47 -20.54 -4.23
C ALA A 1 5.16 -19.23 -4.92
N ASP A 2 4.33 -18.38 -4.31
CA ASP A 2 3.77 -17.19 -4.98
C ASP A 2 4.75 -16.01 -5.12
N GLY A 3 6.06 -16.24 -4.95
CA GLY A 3 7.12 -15.23 -5.14
C GLY A 3 6.80 -13.90 -4.46
N VAL A 4 6.88 -12.81 -5.23
CA VAL A 4 6.57 -11.45 -4.79
C VAL A 4 5.08 -11.13 -4.70
N GLY A 5 4.21 -12.05 -5.12
CA GLY A 5 2.76 -11.91 -5.18
C GLY A 5 2.19 -11.76 -6.60
N ARG A 6 0.87 -11.54 -6.69
CA ARG A 6 0.13 -11.47 -7.95
C ARG A 6 -0.10 -10.02 -8.39
N GLU A 7 0.24 -9.73 -9.64
CA GLU A 7 0.20 -8.39 -10.27
C GLU A 7 1.01 -7.36 -9.45
N PRO A 8 2.34 -7.50 -9.37
CA PRO A 8 3.17 -6.48 -8.73
C PRO A 8 3.02 -5.14 -9.46
N ARG A 9 2.78 -4.05 -8.73
CA ARG A 9 2.54 -2.72 -9.34
C ARG A 9 3.56 -1.65 -8.99
N HIS A 10 4.16 -1.74 -7.81
CA HIS A 10 5.16 -0.77 -7.38
C HIS A 10 6.24 -1.45 -6.55
N VAL A 11 7.46 -0.90 -6.64
CA VAL A 11 8.59 -1.29 -5.82
C VAL A 11 9.28 -0.04 -5.28
N VAL A 12 9.67 -0.06 -4.01
CA VAL A 12 10.41 1.03 -3.38
C VAL A 12 11.51 0.47 -2.49
N PHE A 13 12.67 1.13 -2.49
CA PHE A 13 13.79 0.80 -1.60
C PHE A 13 13.63 1.50 -0.25
N SER A 14 14.13 0.87 0.81
CA SER A 14 14.41 1.58 2.06
C SER A 14 15.59 2.55 1.86
N PRO A 15 15.59 3.72 2.51
CA PRO A 15 16.71 4.66 2.47
C PRO A 15 18.07 4.08 2.89
N ASP A 16 18.07 3.14 3.85
CA ASP A 16 19.28 2.42 4.26
C ASP A 16 19.79 1.41 3.19
N GLY A 17 19.02 1.20 2.12
CA GLY A 17 19.32 0.29 1.02
C GLY A 17 19.25 -1.19 1.37
N SER A 18 18.88 -1.55 2.60
CA SER A 18 18.90 -2.93 3.09
C SER A 18 17.69 -3.75 2.63
N ARG A 19 16.58 -3.09 2.26
CA ARG A 19 15.33 -3.71 1.84
C ARG A 19 14.71 -3.05 0.62
N ALA A 20 13.83 -3.80 -0.03
CA ALA A 20 12.84 -3.26 -0.96
C ALA A 20 11.45 -3.82 -0.62
N PHE A 21 10.40 -3.08 -0.93
CA PHE A 21 9.02 -3.48 -0.69
C PHE A 21 8.25 -3.46 -2.00
N VAL A 22 7.46 -4.50 -2.24
CA VAL A 22 6.69 -4.68 -3.48
C VAL A 22 5.21 -4.77 -3.14
N SER A 23 4.38 -3.98 -3.81
CA SER A 23 2.92 -4.08 -3.72
C SER A 23 2.40 -5.12 -4.70
N ALA A 24 1.72 -6.14 -4.20
CA ALA A 24 1.06 -7.17 -5.01
C ALA A 24 -0.42 -6.84 -5.13
N TYR A 25 -0.78 -6.16 -6.22
CA TYR A 25 -2.07 -5.51 -6.37
C TYR A 25 -3.25 -6.48 -6.29
N VAL A 26 -3.23 -7.62 -6.99
CA VAL A 26 -4.33 -8.60 -6.88
C VAL A 26 -4.11 -9.50 -5.66
N GLY A 27 -2.88 -9.56 -5.14
CA GLY A 27 -2.52 -10.39 -3.99
C GLY A 27 -2.88 -9.80 -2.63
N ASP A 28 -3.36 -8.55 -2.59
CA ASP A 28 -3.76 -7.79 -1.41
C ASP A 28 -2.69 -7.74 -0.29
N ARG A 29 -1.42 -7.82 -0.71
CA ARG A 29 -0.26 -7.91 0.18
C ARG A 29 0.90 -7.04 -0.26
N ILE A 30 1.76 -6.73 0.71
CA ILE A 30 3.12 -6.23 0.49
C ILE A 30 4.11 -7.36 0.74
N THR A 31 5.15 -7.44 -0.08
CA THR A 31 6.28 -8.36 0.10
C THR A 31 7.53 -7.55 0.39
N SER A 32 8.25 -7.88 1.47
CA SER A 32 9.59 -7.34 1.72
C SER A 32 10.66 -8.24 1.09
N LEU A 33 11.66 -7.60 0.52
CA LEU A 33 12.84 -8.22 -0.05
C LEU A 33 14.05 -7.74 0.74
N ALA A 34 14.85 -8.68 1.25
CA ALA A 34 16.16 -8.36 1.80
C ALA A 34 17.17 -8.23 0.65
N ARG A 35 17.97 -7.16 0.66
CA ARG A 35 19.06 -6.96 -0.29
C ARG A 35 20.36 -7.52 0.26
N ARG A 36 21.07 -8.31 -0.54
CA ARG A 36 22.42 -8.82 -0.24
C ARG A 36 23.30 -8.59 -1.47
N GLY A 37 24.05 -7.49 -1.46
CA GLY A 37 24.80 -7.03 -2.64
C GLY A 37 23.85 -6.67 -3.78
N ASP A 38 23.96 -7.38 -4.90
CA ASP A 38 23.10 -7.21 -6.08
C ASP A 38 21.94 -8.21 -6.15
N THR A 39 21.75 -9.00 -5.09
CA THR A 39 20.68 -10.01 -5.02
C THR A 39 19.58 -9.61 -4.05
N PHE A 40 18.37 -10.11 -4.31
CA PHE A 40 17.19 -9.90 -3.50
C PHE A 40 16.54 -11.23 -3.16
N THR A 41 16.16 -11.40 -1.89
CA THR A 41 15.43 -12.57 -1.41
C THR A 41 14.19 -12.15 -0.66
N VAL A 42 13.08 -12.88 -0.83
CA VAL A 42 11.86 -12.62 -0.06
C VAL A 42 12.13 -12.83 1.43
N GLU A 43 11.90 -11.81 2.23
CA GLU A 43 12.08 -11.81 3.69
C GLU A 43 10.74 -12.03 4.40
N GLY A 44 9.65 -11.44 3.90
CA GLY A 44 8.33 -11.58 4.50
C GLY A 44 7.21 -10.98 3.66
N THR A 45 5.97 -11.19 4.10
CA THR A 45 4.77 -10.62 3.49
C THR A 45 3.78 -10.15 4.54
N ALA A 46 3.08 -9.06 4.27
CA ALA A 46 1.97 -8.56 5.09
C ALA A 46 0.71 -8.38 4.24
N GLN A 47 -0.43 -8.87 4.72
CA GLN A 47 -1.74 -8.55 4.16
C GLN A 47 -2.10 -7.11 4.55
N VAL A 48 -2.49 -6.29 3.57
CA VAL A 48 -2.73 -4.85 3.78
C VAL A 48 -4.12 -4.40 3.33
N GLY A 49 -4.93 -5.32 2.79
CA GLY A 49 -6.22 -5.01 2.21
C GLY A 49 -6.15 -4.80 0.71
N ARG A 50 -7.30 -4.45 0.12
CA ARG A 50 -7.51 -4.61 -1.32
C ARG A 50 -6.61 -3.71 -2.15
N ARG A 51 -6.05 -4.26 -3.22
CA ARG A 51 -5.46 -3.49 -4.32
C ARG A 51 -4.40 -2.48 -3.86
N PRO A 52 -3.39 -2.88 -3.08
CA PRO A 52 -2.29 -1.99 -2.73
C PRO A 52 -1.54 -1.57 -3.99
N ALA A 53 -1.28 -0.28 -4.14
CA ALA A 53 -0.68 0.29 -5.33
C ALA A 53 0.60 1.06 -4.99
N GLY A 54 0.48 2.32 -4.56
CA GLY A 54 1.62 3.17 -4.24
C GLY A 54 2.22 2.84 -2.88
N LEU A 55 3.54 2.99 -2.78
CA LEU A 55 4.35 2.72 -1.59
C LEU A 55 5.28 3.90 -1.32
N SER A 56 5.55 4.17 -0.04
CA SER A 56 6.61 5.09 0.38
C SER A 56 7.27 4.56 1.64
N VAL A 57 8.56 4.83 1.84
CA VAL A 57 9.32 4.39 3.02
C VAL A 57 9.82 5.62 3.76
N SER A 58 9.70 5.62 5.09
CA SER A 58 10.19 6.71 5.94
C SER A 58 11.71 6.87 5.85
N PRO A 59 12.26 8.07 6.09
CA PRO A 59 13.71 8.32 6.05
C PRO A 59 14.54 7.43 6.97
N ASP A 60 14.00 7.05 8.13
CA ASP A 60 14.62 6.14 9.10
C ASP A 60 14.51 4.65 8.72
N SER A 61 13.90 4.34 7.56
CA SER A 61 13.67 2.98 7.06
C SER A 61 12.77 2.10 7.93
N ALA A 62 12.07 2.68 8.91
CA ALA A 62 11.28 1.93 9.89
C ALA A 62 9.81 1.75 9.49
N THR A 63 9.26 2.60 8.63
CA THR A 63 7.84 2.64 8.29
C THR A 63 7.62 2.57 6.78
N VAL A 64 6.64 1.79 6.34
CA VAL A 64 6.16 1.77 4.96
C VAL A 64 4.72 2.23 4.91
N LEU A 65 4.43 3.24 4.09
CA LEU A 65 3.08 3.70 3.79
C LEU A 65 2.58 3.03 2.52
N VAL A 66 1.34 2.54 2.56
CA VAL A 66 0.69 1.85 1.45
C VAL A 66 -0.60 2.57 1.11
N SER A 67 -0.75 2.94 -0.16
CA SER A 67 -2.00 3.45 -0.71
C SER A 67 -2.77 2.35 -1.42
N HIS A 68 -4.09 2.44 -1.36
CA HIS A 68 -5.01 1.45 -1.92
C HIS A 68 -5.79 2.05 -3.08
N PHE A 69 -5.95 1.28 -4.17
CA PHE A 69 -6.72 1.74 -5.34
C PHE A 69 -8.23 1.60 -5.16
N LEU A 70 -8.67 0.59 -4.42
CA LEU A 70 -10.09 0.41 -4.10
C LEU A 70 -10.37 0.88 -2.68
N PRO A 71 -11.59 1.38 -2.39
CA PRO A 71 -11.96 1.83 -1.05
C PRO A 71 -12.20 0.66 -0.10
N ARG A 72 -12.32 0.99 1.19
CA ARG A 72 -12.66 0.01 2.23
C ARG A 72 -14.14 -0.31 2.06
N GLY A 73 -14.47 -1.58 1.84
CA GLY A 73 -15.86 -1.98 1.59
C GLY A 73 -16.36 -1.71 0.15
N PRO A 74 -17.67 -1.46 -0.03
CA PRO A 74 -18.27 -1.06 -1.31
C PRO A 74 -17.59 0.14 -1.97
N VAL A 75 -17.59 0.17 -3.31
CA VAL A 75 -17.01 1.30 -4.06
C VAL A 75 -17.75 2.62 -3.78
N THR A 76 -19.01 2.54 -3.35
CA THR A 76 -19.87 3.67 -3.01
C THR A 76 -19.49 4.41 -1.73
N ASP A 77 -18.70 3.79 -0.86
CA ASP A 77 -18.43 4.34 0.48
C ASP A 77 -17.38 5.47 0.45
N ASN A 78 -16.70 5.67 -0.69
CA ASN A 78 -15.72 6.74 -0.93
C ASN A 78 -14.64 6.90 0.16
N GLU A 79 -14.40 5.84 0.94
CA GLU A 79 -13.39 5.81 1.99
C GLU A 79 -12.09 5.22 1.44
N GLY A 80 -11.14 6.10 1.15
CA GLY A 80 -9.75 5.71 0.96
C GLY A 80 -9.10 5.41 2.31
N TRP A 81 -7.99 4.67 2.32
CA TRP A 81 -7.15 4.58 3.51
C TRP A 81 -5.69 4.35 3.14
N ILE A 82 -4.83 4.66 4.10
CA ILE A 82 -3.40 4.38 4.06
C ILE A 82 -3.10 3.31 5.10
N THR A 83 -2.47 2.21 4.68
CA THR A 83 -1.93 1.22 5.61
C THR A 83 -0.52 1.62 6.00
N VAL A 84 -0.24 1.67 7.30
CA VAL A 84 1.08 1.94 7.88
C VAL A 84 1.65 0.62 8.36
N LEU A 85 2.76 0.21 7.76
CA LEU A 85 3.50 -0.99 8.13
C LEU A 85 4.77 -0.64 8.90
N ASP A 86 5.10 -1.46 9.90
CA ASP A 86 6.48 -1.59 10.36
C ASP A 86 7.29 -2.30 9.28
N ALA A 87 8.50 -1.81 9.01
CA ALA A 87 9.36 -2.36 7.97
C ALA A 87 10.06 -3.66 8.39
N ALA A 88 10.22 -3.89 9.70
CA ALA A 88 10.91 -5.05 10.26
C ALA A 88 10.52 -5.36 11.72
N PRO A 89 9.86 -6.50 11.99
CA PRO A 89 9.28 -7.41 10.99
C PRO A 89 8.21 -6.68 10.16
N LEU A 90 7.98 -7.13 8.92
CA LEU A 90 6.96 -6.55 8.07
C LEU A 90 5.57 -6.84 8.64
N ALA A 91 4.91 -5.84 9.23
CA ALA A 91 3.62 -6.01 9.89
C ALA A 91 2.79 -4.74 9.83
N VAL A 92 1.46 -4.87 9.86
CA VAL A 92 0.54 -3.72 9.95
C VAL A 92 0.62 -3.13 11.34
N ALA A 93 1.08 -1.88 11.42
CA ALA A 93 1.15 -1.11 12.65
C ALA A 93 -0.17 -0.39 12.92
N ARG A 94 -0.74 0.27 11.89
CA ARG A 94 -2.04 0.93 11.94
C ARG A 94 -2.58 1.25 10.55
N GLU A 95 -3.84 1.64 10.49
CA GLU A 95 -4.49 2.15 9.29
C GLU A 95 -4.96 3.59 9.54
N VAL A 96 -4.96 4.41 8.49
CA VAL A 96 -5.43 5.79 8.52
C VAL A 96 -6.49 5.95 7.45
N ALA A 97 -7.75 6.07 7.87
CA ALA A 97 -8.86 6.36 6.96
C ALA A 97 -8.73 7.78 6.39
N VAL A 98 -9.00 7.90 5.10
CA VAL A 98 -9.07 9.16 4.35
C VAL A 98 -10.49 9.24 3.81
N HIS A 99 -11.33 9.98 4.52
CA HIS A 99 -12.71 10.21 4.11
C HIS A 99 -12.75 11.36 3.13
N ASP A 100 -13.28 11.09 1.93
CA ASP A 100 -13.69 12.15 1.02
C ASP A 100 -15.14 12.55 1.36
N HIS A 101 -15.31 13.76 1.90
CA HIS A 101 -16.63 14.30 2.25
C HIS A 101 -17.33 14.99 1.05
N PHE A 102 -16.76 14.98 -0.15
CA PHE A 102 -17.24 15.74 -1.32
C PHE A 102 -18.02 14.95 -2.37
N ASN A 103 -18.69 13.86 -1.98
CA ASN A 103 -19.83 13.37 -2.76
C ASN A 103 -21.13 13.69 -2.03
N VAL A 104 -21.69 14.86 -2.35
CA VAL A 104 -23.14 15.02 -2.20
C VAL A 104 -23.77 13.94 -3.08
N ASP A 105 -24.67 13.12 -2.54
CA ASP A 105 -25.50 12.19 -3.32
C ASP A 105 -26.34 12.90 -4.43
N ALA A 106 -26.19 14.22 -4.55
CA ALA A 106 -26.71 15.07 -5.61
C ALA A 106 -25.55 15.74 -6.39
N ALA A 107 -25.08 15.08 -7.45
CA ALA A 107 -24.34 15.80 -8.49
C ALA A 107 -25.31 16.77 -9.19
N HIS A 108 -25.15 18.08 -8.98
CA HIS A 108 -25.85 19.11 -9.75
C HIS A 108 -25.01 19.48 -10.97
N CYS A 109 -25.67 19.75 -12.11
CA CYS A 109 -24.94 20.28 -13.26
C CYS A 109 -24.37 21.65 -12.89
N ILE A 110 -23.16 21.97 -13.37
CA ILE A 110 -22.55 23.30 -13.19
C ILE A 110 -23.42 24.43 -13.76
N ALA A 111 -24.36 24.09 -14.64
CA ALA A 111 -25.31 24.99 -15.27
C ALA A 111 -26.62 25.22 -14.48
N ASP A 112 -26.80 24.54 -13.34
CA ASP A 112 -28.01 24.66 -12.50
C ASP A 112 -27.88 25.77 -11.42
N VAL A 113 -26.91 26.68 -11.54
CA VAL A 113 -26.69 27.86 -10.67
C VAL A 113 -26.83 29.18 -11.41
#